data_AF-A0A1V5X847-F1
#
_entry.id   AF-A0A1V5X847-F1
#
_cell.length_a   1.000
_cell.length_b   1.000
_cell.length_c   1.000
_cell.angle_alpha   90.00
_cell.angle_beta   90.00
_cell.angle_gamma   90.00
#
_symmetry.space_group_name_H-M   'P 1'
#
loop_
_entity.id
_entity.type
_entity.pdbx_description
1 polymer ?
#
loop_
_entity_poly.entity_id
_entity_poly.type
_entity_poly.pdbx_seq_one_letter_code
_entity_poly.pdbx_strand_id
1 'polypeptide(L)'
;MEIRRTIKATDEEMSRVFDYDEILNVKYCEKQKNGLFRVRFRIPECSLKDSSVPITLKKLKENVVKACSDTYRVIADVTYSDGTTRRIYASTFECAEEYAQKHGKEDGKPTQIIKRYWED
;
A
#
# COMPACT_ATOMS: atom_id res chain seq x y z
N MET A 1 9.04 -10.13 5.96
CA MET A 1 9.64 -9.36 7.07
C MET A 1 8.57 -8.55 7.82
N GLU A 2 8.65 -8.44 9.15
CA GLU A 2 7.81 -7.49 9.92
C GLU A 2 8.59 -6.22 10.27
N ILE A 3 7.98 -5.05 10.07
CA ILE A 3 8.58 -3.75 10.41
C ILE A 3 7.66 -3.00 11.38
N ARG A 4 8.26 -2.35 12.38
CA ARG A 4 7.57 -1.45 13.31
C ARG A 4 7.99 0.00 13.01
N ARG A 5 7.02 0.88 12.79
CA ARG A 5 7.27 2.30 12.45
C ARG A 5 6.31 3.21 13.19
N THR A 6 6.77 4.43 13.41
CA THR A 6 5.90 5.56 13.78
C THR A 6 5.55 6.34 12.53
N ILE A 7 4.26 6.49 12.27
CA ILE A 7 3.71 7.22 11.13
C ILE A 7 3.08 8.51 11.60
N LYS A 8 3.28 9.59 10.85
CA LYS A 8 2.51 10.83 10.98
C LYS A 8 1.38 10.82 9.96
N ALA A 9 0.14 10.88 10.43
CA ALA A 9 -1.06 10.83 9.59
C ALA A 9 -2.26 11.49 10.31
N THR A 10 -3.30 11.82 9.56
CA THR A 10 -4.60 12.20 10.13
C THR A 10 -5.42 10.96 10.49
N ASP A 11 -6.48 11.14 11.29
CA ASP A 11 -7.42 10.04 11.60
C ASP A 11 -8.11 9.49 10.34
N GLU A 12 -8.37 10.35 9.35
CA GLU A 12 -8.97 9.98 8.07
C GLU A 12 -7.99 9.20 7.17
N GLU A 13 -6.72 9.59 7.13
CA GLU A 13 -5.68 8.81 6.43
C GLU A 13 -5.53 7.41 7.06
N MET A 14 -5.64 7.33 8.40
CA MET A 14 -5.50 6.07 9.12
C MET A 14 -6.75 5.20 9.11
N SER A 15 -7.96 5.76 8.93
CA SER A 15 -9.16 4.96 8.70
C SER A 15 -9.07 4.18 7.38
N ARG A 16 -8.29 4.70 6.43
CA ARG A 16 -8.00 4.08 5.13
C ARG A 16 -6.65 3.36 5.08
N VAL A 17 -6.01 3.11 6.23
CA VAL A 17 -4.67 2.48 6.25
C VAL A 17 -4.66 1.07 5.63
N PHE A 18 -5.81 0.38 5.69
CA PHE A 18 -5.98 -0.95 5.10
C PHE A 18 -6.19 -0.90 3.57
N ASP A 19 -6.41 0.28 2.98
CA ASP A 19 -6.36 0.47 1.51
C ASP A 19 -4.96 0.19 0.94
N TYR A 20 -3.96 0.11 1.81
CA TYR A 20 -2.56 -0.17 1.46
C TYR A 20 -2.13 -1.60 1.79
N ASP A 21 -3.08 -2.51 2.06
CA ASP A 21 -2.81 -3.91 2.46
C ASP A 21 -2.03 -4.69 1.39
N GLU A 22 -2.14 -4.30 0.11
CA GLU A 22 -1.43 -4.90 -1.02
C GLU A 22 0.10 -4.71 -0.94
N ILE A 23 0.54 -3.62 -0.31
CA ILE A 23 1.96 -3.30 -0.15
C ILE A 23 2.40 -3.43 1.31
N LEU A 24 1.70 -2.75 2.21
CA LEU A 24 2.13 -2.55 3.59
C LEU A 24 1.64 -3.67 4.51
N ASN A 25 0.59 -4.40 4.13
CA ASN A 25 -0.03 -5.49 4.89
C ASN A 25 -0.09 -5.20 6.40
N VAL A 26 -0.97 -4.27 6.76
CA VAL A 26 -1.00 -3.68 8.10
C VAL A 26 -1.53 -4.69 9.10
N LYS A 27 -0.72 -5.07 10.08
CA LYS A 27 -1.09 -6.06 11.11
C LYS A 27 -1.60 -5.43 12.40
N TYR A 28 -1.15 -4.21 12.69
CA TYR A 28 -1.50 -3.53 13.91
C TYR A 28 -1.34 -2.03 13.72
N CYS A 29 -2.28 -1.26 14.26
CA CYS A 29 -2.25 0.18 14.27
C CYS A 29 -2.74 0.69 15.63
N GLU A 30 -2.00 1.61 16.24
CA GLU A 30 -2.33 2.24 17.51
C GLU A 30 -2.11 3.76 17.40
N LYS A 31 -3.14 4.53 17.75
CA LYS A 31 -3.07 5.98 17.80
C LYS A 31 -2.23 6.44 19.00
N GLN A 32 -1.27 7.31 18.74
CA GLN A 32 -0.45 8.00 19.72
C GLN A 32 -0.88 9.47 19.81
N LYS A 33 -0.26 10.23 20.71
CA LYS A 33 -0.51 11.69 20.81
C LYS A 33 0.02 12.42 19.57
N ASN A 34 -0.54 13.61 19.30
CA ASN A 34 -0.06 14.55 18.27
C ASN A 34 -0.11 14.04 16.81
N GLY A 35 -1.10 13.21 16.47
CA GLY A 35 -1.27 12.71 15.09
C GLY A 35 -0.17 11.71 14.67
N LEU A 36 0.42 11.04 15.66
CA LEU A 36 1.34 9.94 15.44
C LEU A 36 0.62 8.61 15.62
N PHE A 37 1.05 7.59 14.88
CA PHE A 37 0.50 6.24 14.93
C PHE A 37 1.65 5.25 14.99
N ARG A 38 1.55 4.28 15.90
CA ARG A 38 2.47 3.15 15.95
C ARG A 38 1.87 2.03 15.10
N VAL A 39 2.59 1.64 14.06
CA VAL A 39 2.07 0.68 13.08
C VAL A 39 3.05 -0.48 12.89
N ARG A 40 2.50 -1.69 12.74
CA ARG A 40 3.25 -2.89 12.37
C ARG A 40 2.83 -3.34 10.98
N PHE A 41 3.81 -3.48 10.11
CA PHE A 41 3.68 -3.86 8.71
C PHE A 41 4.29 -5.22 8.46
N ARG A 42 3.72 -6.00 7.54
CA ARG A 42 4.32 -7.25 7.06
C ARG A 42 4.59 -7.17 5.57
N ILE A 43 5.81 -6.80 5.22
CA ILE A 43 6.22 -6.61 3.83
C ILE A 43 7.09 -7.77 3.34
N PRO A 44 7.33 -7.89 2.01
CA PRO A 44 8.34 -8.80 1.47
C PRO A 44 9.73 -8.57 2.07
N GLU A 45 10.61 -9.55 1.95
CA GLU A 45 12.00 -9.37 2.37
C GLU A 45 12.73 -8.46 1.38
N CYS A 46 12.93 -7.21 1.79
CA CYS A 46 13.73 -6.24 1.04
C CYS A 46 14.49 -5.30 1.98
N SER A 47 15.59 -4.74 1.49
CA SER A 47 16.46 -3.87 2.27
C SER A 47 15.86 -2.47 2.40
N LEU A 48 15.17 -2.20 3.50
CA LEU A 48 14.69 -0.86 3.83
C LEU A 48 15.63 -0.15 4.80
N LYS A 49 16.00 1.08 4.46
CA LYS A 49 16.70 1.95 5.39
C LYS A 49 15.77 2.29 6.56
N ASP A 50 16.18 1.85 7.74
CA ASP A 50 15.49 2.16 8.97
C ASP A 50 15.74 3.63 9.34
N SER A 51 14.67 4.39 9.62
CA SER A 51 14.76 5.76 10.12
C SER A 51 13.92 5.90 11.37
N SER A 52 14.49 6.56 12.37
CA SER A 52 13.83 6.94 13.62
C SER A 52 12.87 8.12 13.46
N VAL A 53 12.93 8.83 12.33
CA VAL A 53 12.08 10.00 12.06
C VAL A 53 10.68 9.54 11.63
N PRO A 54 9.60 10.11 12.20
CA PRO A 54 8.24 9.84 11.75
C PRO A 54 8.09 10.13 10.25
N ILE A 55 7.46 9.19 9.54
CA ILE A 55 7.23 9.27 8.10
C ILE A 55 5.73 9.23 7.81
N THR A 56 5.28 9.74 6.66
CA THR A 56 3.88 9.60 6.25
C THR A 56 3.62 8.22 5.65
N LEU A 57 2.35 7.79 5.66
CA LEU A 57 1.94 6.50 5.10
C LEU A 57 2.29 6.41 3.60
N LYS A 58 2.02 7.48 2.85
CA LYS A 58 2.38 7.60 1.43
C LYS A 58 3.87 7.37 1.19
N LYS A 59 4.74 8.04 1.95
CA LYS A 59 6.18 7.92 1.75
C LYS A 59 6.73 6.57 2.22
N LEU A 60 6.08 5.95 3.21
CA LEU A 60 6.38 4.55 3.56
C LEU A 60 6.01 3.60 2.43
N LYS A 61 4.82 3.74 1.82
CA LYS A 61 4.39 2.96 0.64
C LYS A 61 5.44 3.08 -0.47
N GLU A 62 5.81 4.31 -0.84
CA GLU A 62 6.82 4.58 -1.87
C GLU A 62 8.18 3.91 -1.56
N ASN A 63 8.64 4.01 -0.31
CA ASN A 63 9.90 3.40 0.11
C ASN A 63 9.85 1.86 0.02
N VAL A 64 8.77 1.24 0.49
CA VAL A 64 8.59 -0.22 0.42
C VAL A 64 8.54 -0.68 -1.02
N VAL A 65 7.72 -0.03 -1.84
CA VAL A 65 7.60 -0.34 -3.27
C VAL A 65 8.94 -0.23 -3.98
N LYS A 66 9.72 0.82 -3.70
CA LYS A 66 11.04 1.01 -4.30
C LYS A 66 12.07 -0.01 -3.81
N ALA A 67 12.08 -0.32 -2.51
CA ALA A 67 13.01 -1.29 -1.93
C ALA A 67 12.69 -2.73 -2.35
N CYS A 68 11.40 -3.03 -2.53
CA CYS A 68 10.87 -4.33 -2.92
C CYS A 68 10.48 -4.35 -4.41
N SER A 69 11.12 -3.57 -5.28
CA SER A 69 10.75 -3.45 -6.71
C SER A 69 10.81 -4.79 -7.44
N ASP A 70 11.74 -5.67 -7.05
CA ASP A 70 11.83 -7.05 -7.54
C ASP A 70 10.61 -7.90 -7.21
N THR A 71 9.93 -7.62 -6.10
CA THR A 71 8.69 -8.29 -5.72
C THR A 71 7.47 -7.61 -6.35
N TYR A 72 7.48 -6.28 -6.49
CA TYR A 72 6.35 -5.50 -7.01
C TYR A 72 6.55 -5.10 -8.48
N ARG A 73 6.83 -6.08 -9.34
CA ARG A 73 7.19 -5.84 -10.76
C ARG A 73 6.03 -5.39 -11.64
N VAL A 74 4.81 -5.71 -11.24
CA VAL A 74 3.59 -5.34 -11.99
C VAL A 74 2.95 -4.13 -11.34
N ILE A 75 2.66 -3.13 -12.17
CA ILE A 75 1.86 -1.96 -11.80
C ILE A 75 0.56 -2.06 -12.58
N ALA A 76 -0.60 -2.10 -11.93
CA ALA A 76 -1.88 -2.07 -12.62
C ALA A 76 -2.64 -0.80 -12.26
N ASP A 77 -3.06 -0.03 -13.26
CA ASP A 77 -4.02 1.04 -13.06
C ASP A 77 -5.43 0.46 -13.20
N VAL A 78 -6.23 0.54 -12.13
CA VAL A 78 -7.57 -0.04 -12.04
C VAL A 78 -8.58 1.09 -11.94
N THR A 79 -9.53 1.11 -12.86
CA THR A 79 -10.70 1.99 -12.80
C THR A 79 -11.88 1.22 -12.22
N TYR A 80 -12.54 1.79 -11.22
CA TYR A 80 -13.72 1.21 -10.57
C TYR A 80 -15.01 1.84 -11.11
N SER A 81 -16.14 1.19 -10.80
CA SER A 81 -17.45 1.61 -11.29
C SER A 81 -17.91 2.98 -10.77
N ASP A 82 -17.34 3.45 -9.66
CA ASP A 82 -17.57 4.79 -9.13
C ASP A 82 -16.75 5.90 -9.85
N GLY A 83 -15.92 5.51 -10.82
CA GLY A 83 -15.04 6.41 -11.57
C GLY A 83 -13.68 6.65 -10.91
N THR A 84 -13.41 6.07 -9.75
CA THR A 84 -12.10 6.18 -9.10
C THR A 84 -11.07 5.31 -9.83
N THR A 85 -9.83 5.81 -9.91
CA THR A 85 -8.70 5.05 -10.44
C THR A 85 -7.68 4.84 -9.33
N ARG A 86 -7.27 3.59 -9.10
CA ARG A 86 -6.22 3.24 -8.14
C ARG A 86 -5.08 2.51 -8.83
N ARG A 87 -3.88 2.71 -8.31
CA ARG A 87 -2.67 2.01 -8.76
C ARG A 87 -2.34 0.87 -7.79
N ILE A 88 -2.37 -0.35 -8.30
CA ILE A 88 -2.06 -1.58 -7.57
C ILE A 88 -0.65 -2.03 -7.95
N TYR A 89 0.13 -2.44 -6.96
CA TYR A 89 1.47 -2.99 -7.13
C TYR A 89 1.44 -4.46 -6.73
N ALA A 90 1.94 -5.34 -7.58
CA ALA A 90 1.87 -6.78 -7.37
C ALA A 90 3.07 -7.51 -7.98
N SER A 91 3.25 -8.76 -7.57
CA SER A 91 4.26 -9.67 -8.15
C SER A 91 3.88 -10.19 -9.52
N THR A 92 2.60 -10.47 -9.73
CA THR A 92 2.05 -10.93 -11.00
C THR A 92 0.80 -10.13 -11.34
N PHE A 93 0.34 -10.23 -12.60
CA PHE A 93 -0.90 -9.59 -13.01
C PHE A 93 -2.12 -10.23 -12.35
N GLU A 94 -2.13 -11.56 -12.19
CA GLU A 94 -3.18 -12.30 -11.47
C GLU A 94 -3.34 -11.79 -10.04
N CYS A 95 -2.24 -11.58 -9.30
CA CYS A 95 -2.30 -10.99 -7.97
C CYS A 95 -2.88 -9.56 -8.00
N ALA A 96 -2.57 -8.77 -9.02
CA ALA A 96 -3.14 -7.43 -9.18
C ALA A 96 -4.67 -7.50 -9.39
N GLU A 97 -5.15 -8.47 -10.17
CA GLU A 97 -6.58 -8.73 -10.36
C GLU A 97 -7.26 -9.18 -9.06
N GLU A 98 -6.64 -10.07 -8.29
CA GLU A 98 -7.14 -10.50 -6.98
C GLU A 98 -7.26 -9.33 -6.00
N TYR A 99 -6.24 -8.46 -5.93
CA TYR A 99 -6.30 -7.25 -5.11
C TYR A 99 -7.40 -6.29 -5.59
N ALA A 100 -7.52 -6.07 -6.90
CA ALA A 100 -8.57 -5.22 -7.47
C ALA A 100 -9.98 -5.73 -7.10
N GLN A 101 -10.19 -7.04 -7.15
CA GLN A 101 -11.46 -7.65 -6.78
C GLN A 101 -11.74 -7.59 -5.28
N LYS A 102 -10.72 -7.80 -4.44
CA LYS A 102 -10.85 -7.73 -2.97
C LYS A 102 -11.26 -6.32 -2.52
N HIS A 103 -10.65 -5.29 -3.11
CA HIS A 103 -10.90 -3.89 -2.75
C HIS A 103 -12.09 -3.26 -3.48
N GLY A 104 -12.52 -3.81 -4.63
CA GLY A 104 -13.74 -3.38 -5.33
C GLY A 104 -15.06 -3.57 -4.56
N LYS A 105 -15.04 -4.08 -3.33
CA LYS A 105 -16.22 -4.08 -2.45
C LYS A 105 -16.48 -2.71 -1.82
N GLU A 106 -15.44 -1.90 -1.62
CA GLU A 106 -15.55 -0.57 -1.02
C GLU A 106 -15.64 0.53 -2.09
N ASP A 107 -14.95 0.37 -3.23
CA ASP A 107 -14.90 1.34 -4.33
C ASP A 107 -15.84 1.01 -5.52
N GLY A 108 -16.63 -0.06 -5.39
CA GLY A 108 -17.40 -0.62 -6.49
C GLY A 108 -16.57 -1.54 -7.40
N LYS A 109 -17.23 -2.26 -8.32
CA LYS A 109 -16.57 -3.33 -9.09
C LYS A 109 -15.52 -2.75 -10.04
N PRO A 110 -14.35 -3.39 -10.20
CA PRO A 110 -13.37 -2.97 -11.21
C PRO A 110 -13.99 -3.08 -12.60
N THR A 111 -13.91 -2.01 -13.39
CA THR A 111 -14.43 -1.92 -14.76
C THR A 111 -13.33 -2.01 -15.80
N GLN A 112 -12.10 -1.63 -15.44
CA GLN A 112 -10.93 -1.71 -16.30
C GLN A 112 -9.67 -1.96 -15.46
N ILE A 113 -8.79 -2.86 -15.94
CA ILE A 113 -7.48 -3.13 -15.33
C ILE A 113 -6.43 -3.03 -16.43
N ILE A 114 -5.60 -1.98 -16.39
CA ILE A 114 -4.53 -1.75 -17.37
C ILE A 114 -3.20 -2.15 -16.75
N LYS A 115 -2.56 -3.18 -17.32
CA LYS A 115 -1.20 -3.59 -16.94
C LYS A 115 -0.18 -2.56 -17.41
N ARG A 116 0.69 -2.13 -16.49
CA ARG A 116 1.91 -1.36 -16.73
C ARG A 116 3.12 -2.06 -16.13
N TYR A 117 4.29 -1.72 -16.65
CA TYR A 117 5.58 -2.09 -16.08
C TYR A 117 6.19 -0.84 -15.44
N TRP A 118 7.15 -1.05 -14.54
CA TRP A 118 8.00 0.03 -14.07
C TRP A 118 8.67 0.68 -15.28
N GLU A 119 8.43 1.97 -15.46
CA GLU A 119 9.23 2.79 -16.36
C GLU A 119 10.54 3.10 -15.62
N ASP A 120 11.67 2.60 -16.16
CA ASP A 120 13.02 2.90 -15.67
C ASP A 120 13.35 4.41 -15.74
#